data_AF-A0A9E0M5U8-F1
#
_entry.id   AF-A0A9E0M5U8-F1
#
_cell.length_a   1.000
_cell.length_b   1.000
_cell.length_c   1.000
_cell.angle_alpha   90.00
_cell.angle_beta   90.00
_cell.angle_gamma   90.00
#
_symmetry.space_group_name_H-M   'P 1'
#
loop_
_entity.id
_entity.type
_entity.pdbx_description
1 polymer ?
#
loop_
_entity_poly.entity_id
_entity_poly.type
_entity_poly.pdbx_seq_one_letter_code
_entity_poly.pdbx_strand_id
1 'polypeptide(L)'
;MFESTLPADGAELMHLSQFQRLQEAALHDTETEAGGTLLTSLNASLLQDLMRFDPAADEGTGLEALEVLAAAVRHGRALLLHLQYHYRVIALTVFAADGSLHCKLPLQQLLALELGDLRVLHVEPARLRPLSSGETDRVGEAGDYATLSPLLWELALRGARETLLPEIAGPAAYRVAPGSALHRLGLSGSLQAAVEQLRQRPCNVAEIASWPGFDRERATRLLNGLYLHAALIVSRTHPAAINGGRAAQAC
;
A
#
# COMPACT_ATOMS: atom_id res chain seq x y z
N MET A 1 -36.35 4.35 24.79
CA MET A 1 -35.63 4.86 23.61
C MET A 1 -34.22 5.17 24.06
N PHE A 2 -33.26 4.33 23.70
CA PHE A 2 -31.85 4.63 23.94
C PHE A 2 -31.35 5.41 22.73
N GLU A 3 -31.03 6.69 22.92
CA GLU A 3 -30.29 7.46 21.93
C GLU A 3 -28.89 6.86 21.80
N SER A 4 -28.54 6.48 20.57
CA SER A 4 -27.24 5.96 20.21
C SER A 4 -26.17 7.04 20.41
N THR A 5 -25.21 6.78 21.30
CA THR A 5 -24.03 7.62 21.57
C THR A 5 -22.90 7.38 20.57
N LEU A 6 -23.23 7.07 19.31
CA LEU A 6 -22.26 7.08 18.23
C LEU A 6 -22.15 8.52 17.71
N PRO A 7 -20.95 9.11 17.63
CA PRO A 7 -20.79 10.42 17.02
C PRO A 7 -21.33 10.36 15.59
N ALA A 8 -22.32 11.21 15.32
CA ALA A 8 -22.83 11.46 13.98
C ALA A 8 -21.78 12.25 13.19
N ASP A 9 -20.85 11.54 12.54
CA ASP A 9 -20.16 12.00 11.32
C ASP A 9 -19.20 10.91 10.85
N GLY A 10 -19.69 10.03 9.99
CA GLY A 10 -18.85 9.01 9.37
C GLY A 10 -19.56 8.47 8.16
N ALA A 11 -18.93 8.61 6.99
CA ALA A 11 -19.46 8.10 5.73
C ALA A 11 -20.06 6.70 5.93
N GLU A 12 -21.30 6.51 5.49
CA GLU A 12 -22.01 5.24 5.63
C GLU A 12 -21.33 4.19 4.74
N LEU A 13 -20.40 3.44 5.34
CA LEU A 13 -19.66 2.39 4.64
C LEU A 13 -20.54 1.17 4.41
N MET A 14 -20.41 0.57 3.23
CA MET A 14 -21.15 -0.64 2.86
C MET A 14 -20.82 -1.81 3.79
N HIS A 15 -21.83 -2.61 4.14
CA HIS A 15 -21.62 -3.83 4.93
C HIS A 15 -21.01 -4.95 4.08
N LEU A 16 -20.11 -5.75 4.65
CA LEU A 16 -19.42 -6.84 3.96
C LEU A 16 -20.39 -7.84 3.30
N SER A 17 -21.43 -8.26 4.02
CA SER A 17 -22.43 -9.20 3.49
C SER A 17 -23.27 -8.62 2.33
N GLN A 18 -23.44 -7.30 2.28
CA GLN A 18 -24.08 -6.66 1.13
C GLN A 18 -23.15 -6.67 -0.08
N PHE A 19 -21.88 -6.35 0.12
CA PHE A 19 -20.86 -6.40 -0.93
C PHE A 19 -20.70 -7.81 -1.52
N GLN A 20 -20.63 -8.83 -0.67
CA GLN A 20 -20.53 -10.24 -1.11
C GLN A 20 -21.72 -10.64 -1.98
N ARG A 21 -22.95 -10.28 -1.59
CA ARG A 21 -24.15 -10.55 -2.40
C ARG A 21 -24.12 -9.85 -3.76
N LEU A 22 -23.64 -8.60 -3.82
CA LEU A 22 -23.51 -7.87 -5.08
C LEU A 22 -22.44 -8.50 -5.98
N GLN A 23 -21.33 -8.96 -5.42
CA GLN A 23 -20.28 -9.69 -6.14
C GLN A 23 -20.78 -11.03 -6.68
N GLU A 24 -21.45 -11.83 -5.85
CA GLU A 24 -22.03 -13.11 -6.27
C GLU A 24 -23.03 -12.93 -7.42
N ALA A 25 -23.86 -11.89 -7.35
CA ALA A 25 -24.77 -11.54 -8.44
C ALA A 25 -24.03 -11.14 -9.73
N ALA A 26 -22.99 -10.31 -9.63
CA ALA A 26 -22.18 -9.90 -10.78
C ALA A 26 -21.40 -11.08 -11.41
N LEU A 27 -20.95 -12.04 -10.61
CA LEU A 27 -20.33 -13.27 -11.07
C LEU A 27 -21.32 -14.16 -11.82
N HIS A 28 -22.55 -14.30 -11.33
CA HIS A 28 -23.59 -15.06 -12.04
C HIS A 28 -23.96 -14.43 -13.39
N ASP A 29 -23.99 -13.10 -13.48
CA ASP A 29 -24.22 -12.41 -14.76
C ASP A 29 -23.05 -12.61 -15.75
N THR A 30 -21.81 -12.69 -15.26
CA THR A 30 -20.60 -12.89 -16.10
C THR A 30 -20.31 -14.35 -16.42
N GLU A 31 -20.80 -15.33 -15.67
CA GLU A 31 -20.70 -16.77 -16.03
C GLU A 31 -21.48 -17.12 -17.31
N THR A 32 -22.45 -16.30 -17.71
CA THR A 32 -23.14 -16.41 -19.01
C THR A 32 -22.24 -15.95 -20.18
N GLU A 33 -21.17 -15.20 -19.90
CA GLU A 33 -20.14 -14.76 -20.85
C GLU A 33 -18.72 -15.06 -20.27
N ALA A 34 -18.39 -16.34 -20.15
CA ALA A 34 -17.02 -16.86 -19.95
C ALA A 34 -16.22 -16.36 -18.71
N GLY A 35 -16.40 -17.04 -17.57
CA GLY A 35 -15.32 -17.58 -16.71
C GLY A 35 -14.20 -16.64 -16.23
N GLY A 36 -14.51 -15.43 -15.75
CA GLY A 36 -13.51 -14.47 -15.25
C GLY A 36 -13.32 -14.49 -13.73
N THR A 37 -12.24 -15.10 -13.23
CA THR A 37 -11.79 -14.92 -11.84
C THR A 37 -11.30 -13.49 -11.60
N LEU A 38 -12.07 -12.70 -10.83
CA LEU A 38 -11.79 -11.56 -9.89
C LEU A 38 -10.63 -10.54 -10.13
N LEU A 39 -9.73 -10.77 -11.07
CA LEU A 39 -8.58 -9.95 -11.50
C LEU A 39 -8.58 -9.75 -13.04
N THR A 40 -9.51 -10.37 -13.76
CA THR A 40 -9.54 -10.46 -15.24
C THR A 40 -9.74 -9.12 -15.97
N SER A 41 -10.13 -8.05 -15.27
CA SER A 41 -10.25 -6.70 -15.84
C SER A 41 -8.94 -5.90 -15.76
N LEU A 42 -7.94 -6.39 -15.04
CA LEU A 42 -6.62 -5.76 -14.94
C LEU A 42 -5.76 -6.12 -16.16
N ASN A 43 -4.88 -5.21 -16.58
CA ASN A 43 -3.95 -5.52 -17.65
C ASN A 43 -2.96 -6.62 -17.23
N ALA A 44 -2.55 -7.46 -18.18
CA ALA A 44 -1.71 -8.65 -17.90
C ALA A 44 -0.43 -8.34 -17.10
N SER A 45 0.22 -7.20 -17.36
CA SER A 45 1.43 -6.79 -16.64
C SER A 45 1.19 -6.48 -15.17
N LEU A 46 0.04 -5.89 -14.81
CA LEU A 46 -0.31 -5.63 -13.42
C LEU A 46 -0.72 -6.92 -12.71
N LEU A 47 -1.51 -7.77 -13.38
CA LEU A 47 -1.90 -9.07 -12.84
C LEU A 47 -0.68 -9.94 -12.53
N GLN A 48 0.26 -10.03 -13.48
CA GLN A 48 1.50 -10.78 -13.27
C GLN A 48 2.33 -10.22 -12.11
N ASP A 49 2.26 -8.91 -11.89
CA ASP A 49 2.96 -8.25 -10.80
C ASP A 49 2.31 -8.55 -9.44
N LEU A 50 0.98 -8.52 -9.37
CA LEU A 50 0.21 -8.94 -8.20
C LEU A 50 0.49 -10.40 -7.83
N MET A 51 0.60 -11.29 -8.83
CA MET A 51 0.99 -12.68 -8.60
C MET A 51 2.40 -12.85 -8.02
N ARG A 52 3.31 -11.87 -8.15
CA ARG A 52 4.65 -11.94 -7.52
C ARG A 52 4.62 -11.72 -6.02
N PHE A 53 3.58 -11.06 -5.54
CA PHE A 53 3.34 -10.88 -4.12
C PHE A 53 2.73 -12.14 -3.46
N ASP A 54 2.32 -13.11 -4.29
CA ASP A 54 1.70 -14.39 -3.91
C ASP A 54 2.64 -15.62 -4.06
N PRO A 55 3.86 -15.66 -3.49
CA PRO A 55 4.69 -16.86 -3.58
C PRO A 55 4.39 -17.90 -2.49
N ALA A 56 3.59 -17.57 -1.46
CA ALA A 56 3.31 -18.46 -0.32
C ALA A 56 2.09 -18.00 0.51
N ALA A 57 0.98 -17.60 -0.12
CA ALA A 57 -0.25 -17.44 0.64
C ALA A 57 -0.61 -18.81 1.25
N ASP A 58 -0.38 -18.97 2.55
CA ASP A 58 -1.14 -19.91 3.37
C ASP A 58 -2.60 -19.79 2.93
N GLU A 59 -3.18 -20.88 2.44
CA GLU A 59 -4.51 -20.96 1.84
C GLU A 59 -5.51 -20.13 2.67
N GLY A 60 -5.80 -18.89 2.24
CA GLY A 60 -6.70 -17.97 2.95
C GLY A 60 -6.16 -16.56 3.23
N THR A 61 -4.87 -16.28 3.01
CA THR A 61 -4.31 -14.93 3.16
C THR A 61 -4.32 -14.22 1.81
N GLY A 62 -5.36 -13.42 1.55
CA GLY A 62 -5.48 -12.64 0.31
C GLY A 62 -4.45 -11.52 0.20
N LEU A 63 -4.45 -10.82 -0.94
CA LEU A 63 -3.54 -9.69 -1.20
C LEU A 63 -3.63 -8.61 -0.10
N GLU A 64 -2.47 -8.08 0.28
CA GLU A 64 -2.39 -6.97 1.22
C GLU A 64 -2.58 -5.63 0.49
N ALA A 65 -3.15 -4.64 1.17
CA ALA A 65 -3.36 -3.32 0.58
C ALA A 65 -2.05 -2.68 0.07
N LEU A 66 -0.94 -2.85 0.80
CA LEU A 66 0.35 -2.29 0.42
C LEU A 66 0.88 -2.88 -0.89
N GLU A 67 0.64 -4.16 -1.16
CA GLU A 67 1.10 -4.87 -2.36
C GLU A 67 0.40 -4.33 -3.61
N VAL A 68 -0.93 -4.22 -3.53
CA VAL A 68 -1.75 -3.68 -4.63
C VAL A 68 -1.38 -2.23 -4.92
N LEU A 69 -1.19 -1.42 -3.89
CA LEU A 69 -0.79 -0.02 -4.04
C LEU A 69 0.64 0.11 -4.58
N ALA A 70 1.58 -0.75 -4.15
CA ALA A 70 2.94 -0.77 -4.68
C ALA A 70 2.96 -1.11 -6.17
N ALA A 71 2.13 -2.06 -6.60
CA ALA A 71 1.94 -2.38 -8.01
C ALA A 71 1.32 -1.18 -8.76
N ALA A 72 0.27 -0.56 -8.21
CA ALA A 72 -0.37 0.62 -8.81
C ALA A 72 0.61 1.77 -9.07
N VAL A 73 1.44 2.11 -8.07
CA VAL A 73 2.50 3.15 -8.14
C VAL A 73 3.49 2.84 -9.24
N ARG A 74 3.98 1.61 -9.31
CA ARG A 74 4.99 1.21 -10.29
C ARG A 74 4.49 1.22 -11.72
N HIS A 75 3.25 0.79 -11.92
CA HIS A 75 2.63 0.77 -13.24
C HIS A 75 1.95 2.09 -13.61
N GLY A 76 1.94 3.07 -12.69
CA GLY A 76 1.25 4.36 -12.85
C GLY A 76 -0.25 4.20 -13.12
N ARG A 77 -0.89 3.18 -12.55
CA ARG A 77 -2.29 2.82 -12.85
C ARG A 77 -3.26 3.41 -11.84
N ALA A 78 -4.43 3.79 -12.35
CA ALA A 78 -5.55 4.15 -11.52
C ALA A 78 -6.39 2.91 -11.22
N LEU A 79 -6.58 2.59 -9.94
CA LEU A 79 -7.26 1.38 -9.48
C LEU A 79 -8.33 1.73 -8.44
N LEU A 80 -9.40 0.96 -8.42
CA LEU A 80 -10.37 0.92 -7.33
C LEU A 80 -10.14 -0.36 -6.53
N LEU A 81 -9.86 -0.18 -5.24
CA LEU A 81 -9.68 -1.25 -4.26
C LEU A 81 -10.91 -1.26 -3.35
N HIS A 82 -11.48 -2.45 -3.17
CA HIS A 82 -12.46 -2.72 -2.14
C HIS A 82 -11.74 -3.34 -0.95
N LEU A 83 -11.59 -2.57 0.12
CA LEU A 83 -10.88 -2.97 1.33
C LEU A 83 -11.90 -3.40 2.40
N GLN A 84 -11.72 -4.58 2.97
CA GLN A 84 -12.41 -4.98 4.18
C GLN A 84 -11.73 -4.35 5.39
N TYR A 85 -12.53 -3.74 6.25
CA TYR A 85 -12.17 -3.43 7.62
C TYR A 85 -13.28 -3.93 8.54
N HIS A 86 -13.00 -4.96 9.34
CA HIS A 86 -14.01 -5.65 10.14
C HIS A 86 -15.21 -6.12 9.29
N TYR A 87 -16.40 -5.57 9.54
CA TYR A 87 -17.65 -5.88 8.85
C TYR A 87 -18.04 -4.83 7.79
N ARG A 88 -17.14 -3.88 7.49
CA ARG A 88 -17.36 -2.77 6.55
C ARG A 88 -16.43 -2.88 5.34
N VAL A 89 -16.88 -2.33 4.23
CA VAL A 89 -16.12 -2.22 2.98
C VAL A 89 -15.81 -0.75 2.70
N ILE A 90 -14.54 -0.47 2.50
CA ILE A 90 -14.02 0.84 2.12
C ILE A 90 -13.68 0.79 0.64
N ALA A 91 -14.36 1.59 -0.16
CA ALA A 91 -14.01 1.82 -1.55
C ALA A 91 -12.92 2.89 -1.62
N LEU A 92 -11.70 2.48 -1.99
CA LEU A 92 -10.55 3.36 -2.14
C LEU A 92 -10.14 3.39 -3.61
N THR A 93 -10.31 4.53 -4.26
CA THR A 93 -9.75 4.73 -5.61
C THR A 93 -8.41 5.42 -5.49
N VAL A 94 -7.39 4.88 -6.15
CA VAL A 94 -6.04 5.46 -6.18
C VAL A 94 -5.68 5.89 -7.59
N PHE A 95 -5.09 7.06 -7.71
CA PHE A 95 -4.60 7.63 -8.97
C PHE A 95 -3.08 7.78 -8.85
N ALA A 96 -2.38 6.67 -9.09
CA ALA A 96 -0.99 6.58 -8.71
C ALA A 96 -0.07 7.56 -9.46
N ALA A 97 -0.35 7.82 -10.74
CA ALA A 97 0.39 8.80 -11.54
C ALA A 97 0.22 10.24 -11.04
N ASP A 98 -0.97 10.59 -10.52
CA ASP A 98 -1.27 11.91 -9.98
C ASP A 98 -0.88 12.06 -8.50
N GLY A 99 -0.52 10.96 -7.84
CA GLY A 99 -0.23 10.95 -6.40
C GLY A 99 -1.45 11.31 -5.54
N SER A 100 -2.65 11.01 -6.02
CA SER A 100 -3.92 11.30 -5.34
C SER A 100 -4.76 10.04 -5.12
N LEU A 101 -5.74 10.15 -4.23
CA LEU A 101 -6.74 9.11 -3.97
C LEU A 101 -8.12 9.75 -3.80
N HIS A 102 -9.16 8.94 -3.95
CA HIS A 102 -10.54 9.27 -3.62
C HIS A 102 -11.09 8.22 -2.67
N CYS A 103 -11.65 8.66 -1.55
CA CYS A 103 -12.32 7.81 -0.58
C CYS A 103 -13.42 8.60 0.14
N LYS A 104 -14.59 7.98 0.34
CA LYS A 104 -15.67 8.56 1.14
C LYS A 104 -15.32 8.67 2.61
N LEU A 105 -14.42 7.81 3.10
CA LEU A 105 -13.87 7.94 4.44
C LEU A 105 -12.76 9.00 4.41
N PRO A 106 -12.86 10.10 5.19
CA PRO A 106 -11.81 11.12 5.23
C PRO A 106 -10.45 10.52 5.54
N LEU A 107 -9.39 11.01 4.90
CA LEU A 107 -8.06 10.42 5.01
C LEU A 107 -7.60 10.29 6.47
N GLN A 108 -7.85 11.28 7.32
CA GLN A 108 -7.46 11.21 8.73
C GLN A 108 -8.18 10.07 9.48
N GLN A 109 -9.45 9.81 9.15
CA GLN A 109 -10.20 8.69 9.73
C GLN A 109 -9.69 7.35 9.18
N LEU A 110 -9.37 7.28 7.87
CA LEU A 110 -8.75 6.09 7.27
C LEU A 110 -7.40 5.76 7.92
N LEU A 111 -6.54 6.78 8.13
CA LEU A 111 -5.25 6.60 8.78
C LEU A 111 -5.36 6.24 10.27
N ALA A 112 -6.47 6.60 10.93
CA ALA A 112 -6.73 6.25 12.32
C ALA A 112 -7.18 4.78 12.51
N LEU A 113 -7.47 4.05 11.43
CA LEU A 113 -7.78 2.62 11.49
C LEU A 113 -6.55 1.79 11.85
N GLU A 114 -6.81 0.56 12.29
CA GLU A 114 -5.79 -0.49 12.38
C GLU A 114 -5.45 -0.98 10.97
N LEU A 115 -4.45 -0.33 10.36
CA LEU A 115 -4.09 -0.55 8.96
C LEU A 115 -3.62 -2.00 8.67
N GLY A 116 -3.14 -2.71 9.69
CA GLY A 116 -2.79 -4.13 9.61
C GLY A 116 -3.99 -5.05 9.36
N ASP A 117 -5.20 -4.60 9.73
CA ASP A 117 -6.43 -5.39 9.59
C ASP A 117 -7.11 -5.19 8.22
N LEU A 118 -6.57 -4.31 7.38
CA LEU A 118 -7.12 -4.05 6.05
C LEU A 118 -6.84 -5.22 5.11
N ARG A 119 -7.90 -5.86 4.61
CA ARG A 119 -7.80 -6.93 3.61
C ARG A 119 -8.33 -6.48 2.27
N VAL A 120 -7.65 -6.83 1.18
CA VAL A 120 -8.15 -6.55 -0.16
C VAL A 120 -9.19 -7.61 -0.52
N LEU A 121 -10.43 -7.18 -0.77
CA LEU A 121 -11.51 -8.05 -1.24
C LEU A 121 -11.53 -8.12 -2.77
N HIS A 122 -11.31 -7.00 -3.43
CA HIS A 122 -11.42 -6.88 -4.88
C HIS A 122 -10.63 -5.69 -5.42
N VAL A 123 -10.11 -5.82 -6.64
CA VAL A 123 -9.36 -4.79 -7.36
C VAL A 123 -9.87 -4.69 -8.78
N GLU A 124 -10.21 -3.48 -9.22
CA GLU A 124 -10.62 -3.21 -10.60
C GLU A 124 -10.00 -1.90 -11.14
N PRO A 125 -9.98 -1.67 -12.46
CA PRO A 125 -9.58 -0.38 -13.02
C PRO A 125 -10.46 0.76 -12.51
N ALA A 126 -9.84 1.89 -12.15
CA ALA A 126 -10.60 3.07 -11.72
C ALA A 126 -11.45 3.63 -12.87
N ARG A 127 -12.74 3.83 -12.59
CA ARG A 127 -13.67 4.53 -13.52
C ARG A 127 -13.73 6.03 -13.24
N LEU A 128 -13.38 6.44 -12.02
CA LEU A 128 -13.29 7.84 -11.62
C LEU A 128 -12.07 8.52 -12.26
N ARG A 129 -12.09 9.86 -12.28
CA ARG A 129 -10.97 10.69 -12.74
C ARG A 129 -10.23 11.32 -11.55
N PRO A 130 -8.92 11.57 -11.68
CA PRO A 130 -8.10 12.13 -10.60
C PRO A 130 -8.46 13.59 -10.28
N LEU A 131 -8.00 14.09 -9.12
CA LEU A 131 -8.20 15.50 -8.75
C LEU A 131 -7.62 16.48 -9.80
N SER A 132 -6.56 16.10 -10.50
CA SER A 132 -5.95 16.90 -11.56
C SER A 132 -6.86 17.10 -12.79
N SER A 133 -7.93 16.30 -12.95
CA SER A 133 -8.90 16.51 -14.03
C SER A 133 -9.76 17.75 -13.75
N GLY A 134 -10.16 18.44 -14.82
CA GLY A 134 -11.03 19.62 -14.75
C GLY A 134 -12.34 19.33 -14.00
N GLU A 135 -12.93 20.37 -13.40
CA GLU A 135 -14.09 20.24 -12.50
C GLU A 135 -15.31 19.56 -13.14
N THR A 136 -15.48 19.68 -14.46
CA THR A 136 -16.60 19.08 -15.21
C THR A 136 -16.57 17.56 -15.22
N ASP A 137 -15.41 16.94 -15.03
CA ASP A 137 -15.21 15.48 -15.13
C ASP A 137 -15.08 14.81 -13.75
N ARG A 138 -15.17 15.58 -12.67
CA ARG A 138 -15.07 15.07 -11.29
C ARG A 138 -16.40 14.45 -10.87
N VAL A 139 -16.34 13.25 -10.32
CA VAL A 139 -17.46 12.60 -9.64
C VAL A 139 -17.11 12.53 -8.16
N GLY A 140 -18.04 12.96 -7.29
CA GLY A 140 -17.84 13.05 -5.84
C GLY A 140 -17.65 14.48 -5.32
N GLU A 141 -17.63 14.63 -3.99
CA GLU A 141 -17.38 15.93 -3.37
C GLU A 141 -15.87 16.19 -3.33
N ALA A 142 -15.44 17.45 -3.44
CA ALA A 142 -14.02 17.79 -3.41
C ALA A 142 -13.32 17.31 -2.11
N GLY A 143 -14.07 17.18 -1.02
CA GLY A 143 -13.59 16.67 0.27
C GLY A 143 -13.24 15.18 0.30
N ASP A 144 -13.67 14.40 -0.70
CA ASP A 144 -13.39 12.96 -0.80
C ASP A 144 -12.00 12.67 -1.40
N TYR A 145 -11.31 13.69 -1.94
CA TYR A 145 -10.00 13.56 -2.55
C TYR A 145 -8.88 13.93 -1.57
N ALA A 146 -7.82 13.13 -1.55
CA ALA A 146 -6.65 13.39 -0.71
C ALA A 146 -5.34 13.01 -1.42
N THR A 147 -4.20 13.39 -0.82
CA THR A 147 -2.88 12.97 -1.31
C THR A 147 -2.62 11.51 -0.97
N LEU A 148 -2.00 10.79 -1.90
CA LEU A 148 -1.70 9.36 -1.74
C LEU A 148 -0.52 9.09 -0.81
N SER A 149 0.45 10.03 -0.76
CA SER A 149 1.72 9.85 -0.03
C SER A 149 1.53 9.49 1.46
N PRO A 150 0.69 10.18 2.25
CA PRO A 150 0.48 9.81 3.65
C PRO A 150 -0.04 8.39 3.82
N LEU A 151 -0.98 7.94 2.97
CA LEU A 151 -1.51 6.58 3.04
C LEU A 151 -0.46 5.52 2.75
N LEU A 152 0.35 5.70 1.70
CA LEU A 152 1.44 4.76 1.38
C LEU A 152 2.47 4.67 2.51
N TRP A 153 2.81 5.80 3.11
CA TRP A 153 3.75 5.85 4.23
C TRP A 153 3.21 5.10 5.45
N GLU A 154 1.97 5.40 5.84
CA GLU A 154 1.35 4.78 7.01
C GLU A 154 1.07 3.28 6.80
N LEU A 155 0.65 2.86 5.59
CA LEU A 155 0.52 1.44 5.27
C LEU A 155 1.87 0.71 5.28
N ALA A 156 2.97 1.36 4.86
CA ALA A 156 4.29 0.76 4.95
C ALA A 156 4.75 0.57 6.40
N LEU A 157 4.40 1.48 7.30
CA LEU A 157 4.83 1.44 8.72
C LEU A 157 3.91 0.63 9.64
N ARG A 158 2.61 0.61 9.37
CA ARG A 158 1.57 0.02 10.23
C ARG A 158 0.69 -1.02 9.56
N GLY A 159 0.86 -1.26 8.27
CA GLY A 159 0.12 -2.30 7.54
C GLY A 159 0.62 -3.71 7.85
N ALA A 160 -0.09 -4.69 7.30
CA ALA A 160 0.16 -6.12 7.54
C ALA A 160 1.54 -6.58 7.08
N ARG A 161 2.12 -5.91 6.08
CA ARG A 161 3.37 -6.34 5.46
C ARG A 161 4.56 -6.23 6.40
N GLU A 162 5.18 -7.37 6.70
CA GLU A 162 6.43 -7.45 7.48
C GLU A 162 7.67 -7.69 6.61
N THR A 163 7.48 -8.04 5.33
CA THR A 163 8.56 -8.38 4.39
C THR A 163 8.85 -7.26 3.39
N LEU A 164 10.05 -7.27 2.80
CA LEU A 164 10.40 -6.30 1.76
C LEU A 164 9.50 -6.51 0.55
N LEU A 165 9.17 -5.41 -0.14
CA LEU A 165 8.55 -5.50 -1.46
C LEU A 165 9.48 -6.28 -2.41
N PRO A 166 8.97 -7.17 -3.28
CA PRO A 166 9.78 -8.08 -4.10
C PRO A 166 10.86 -7.38 -4.94
N GLU A 167 10.64 -6.12 -5.29
CA GLU A 167 11.54 -5.32 -6.14
C GLU A 167 12.81 -4.91 -5.41
N ILE A 168 12.69 -4.68 -4.11
CA ILE A 168 13.78 -4.25 -3.23
C ILE A 168 14.26 -5.38 -2.31
N ALA A 169 13.63 -6.54 -2.38
CA ALA A 169 14.03 -7.73 -1.66
C ALA A 169 15.34 -8.34 -2.20
N GLY A 170 15.93 -9.19 -1.37
CA GLY A 170 17.21 -9.86 -1.64
C GLY A 170 18.43 -9.07 -1.16
N PRO A 171 19.65 -9.57 -1.42
CA PRO A 171 20.88 -8.93 -0.99
C PRO A 171 21.08 -7.57 -1.68
N ALA A 172 20.89 -6.50 -0.93
CA ALA A 172 21.07 -5.13 -1.41
C ALA A 172 21.57 -4.20 -0.30
N ALA A 173 22.18 -3.10 -0.73
CA ALA A 173 22.46 -1.95 0.10
C ALA A 173 21.51 -0.81 -0.29
N TYR A 174 21.00 -0.12 0.72
CA TYR A 174 19.95 0.88 0.61
C TYR A 174 20.49 2.24 1.03
N ARG A 175 20.13 3.27 0.28
CA ARG A 175 20.48 4.66 0.59
C ARG A 175 19.30 5.56 0.25
N VAL A 176 19.11 6.65 0.98
CA VAL A 176 18.13 7.67 0.60
C VAL A 176 18.65 8.45 -0.61
N ALA A 177 17.78 8.67 -1.60
CA ALA A 177 18.14 9.43 -2.79
C ALA A 177 18.40 10.92 -2.44
N PRO A 178 19.46 11.54 -3.01
CA PRO A 178 19.72 12.95 -2.81
C PRO A 178 18.53 13.80 -3.27
N GLY A 179 18.16 14.82 -2.50
CA GLY A 179 17.06 15.73 -2.86
C GLY A 179 15.65 15.19 -2.58
N SER A 180 15.49 13.96 -2.06
CA SER A 180 14.17 13.43 -1.70
C SER A 180 13.49 14.28 -0.61
N ALA A 181 12.29 14.76 -0.95
CA ALA A 181 11.47 15.60 -0.09
C ALA A 181 10.62 14.75 0.88
N LEU A 182 11.25 14.28 1.97
CA LEU A 182 10.58 13.46 3.00
C LEU A 182 9.96 14.29 4.14
N HIS A 183 10.08 15.62 4.10
CA HIS A 183 9.64 16.51 5.18
C HIS A 183 8.12 16.44 5.45
N ARG A 184 7.32 16.04 4.45
CA ARG A 184 5.85 15.93 4.58
C ARG A 184 5.38 14.68 5.32
N LEU A 185 6.29 13.77 5.67
CA LEU A 185 5.96 12.49 6.30
C LEU A 185 5.99 12.54 7.83
N GLY A 186 6.27 13.71 8.41
CA GLY A 186 6.33 13.86 9.87
C GLY A 186 7.39 12.97 10.52
N LEU A 187 8.53 12.75 9.85
CA LEU A 187 9.63 11.95 10.39
C LEU A 187 10.05 12.51 11.75
N SER A 188 10.13 11.63 12.76
CA SER A 188 10.53 12.00 14.11
C SER A 188 11.28 10.85 14.79
N GLY A 189 12.00 11.16 15.86
CA GLY A 189 12.68 10.17 16.70
C GLY A 189 13.64 9.26 15.92
N SER A 190 13.55 7.95 16.17
CA SER A 190 14.43 6.95 15.53
C SER A 190 14.26 6.89 14.00
N LEU A 191 13.06 7.13 13.46
CA LEU A 191 12.83 7.15 12.01
C LEU A 191 13.60 8.27 11.33
N GLN A 192 13.60 9.47 11.93
CA GLN A 192 14.37 10.59 11.41
C GLN A 192 15.87 10.29 11.43
N ALA A 193 16.39 9.80 12.56
CA ALA A 193 17.80 9.45 12.70
C ALA A 193 18.22 8.38 11.67
N ALA A 194 17.39 7.36 11.46
CA ALA A 194 17.64 6.33 10.46
C ALA A 194 17.68 6.88 9.03
N VAL A 195 16.73 7.77 8.67
CA VAL A 195 16.71 8.44 7.36
C VAL A 195 17.95 9.32 7.16
N GLU A 196 18.39 10.04 8.19
CA GLU A 196 19.61 10.85 8.14
C GLU A 196 20.86 9.99 7.94
N GLN A 197 20.98 8.85 8.63
CA GLN A 197 22.07 7.91 8.41
C GLN A 197 22.05 7.31 6.99
N LEU A 198 20.87 6.93 6.50
CA LEU A 198 20.69 6.43 5.14
C LEU A 198 20.96 7.50 4.06
N ARG A 199 20.95 8.80 4.36
CA ARG A 199 21.39 9.84 3.42
C ARG A 199 22.89 9.86 3.26
N GLN A 200 23.63 9.53 4.33
CA GLN A 200 25.08 9.63 4.37
C GLN A 200 25.75 8.45 3.68
N ARG A 201 25.27 7.22 3.90
CA ARG A 201 25.90 6.02 3.37
C ARG A 201 24.91 4.90 3.03
N PRO A 202 25.26 3.97 2.12
CA PRO A 202 24.46 2.79 1.86
C PRO A 202 24.60 1.77 2.99
N CYS A 203 23.48 1.23 3.46
CA CYS A 203 23.40 0.25 4.55
C CYS A 203 22.56 -0.96 4.12
N ASN A 204 22.83 -2.16 4.63
CA ASN A 204 21.95 -3.32 4.39
C ASN A 204 20.86 -3.43 5.47
N VAL A 205 19.85 -4.27 5.26
CA VAL A 205 18.71 -4.40 6.19
C VAL A 205 19.14 -4.89 7.58
N ALA A 206 20.12 -5.78 7.67
CA ALA A 206 20.62 -6.31 8.96
C ALA A 206 21.31 -5.21 9.78
N GLU A 207 22.07 -4.35 9.12
CA GLU A 207 22.68 -3.19 9.74
C GLU A 207 21.62 -2.19 10.23
N ILE A 208 20.63 -1.86 9.40
CA ILE A 208 19.53 -0.95 9.79
C ILE A 208 18.77 -1.52 10.99
N ALA A 209 18.52 -2.83 11.01
CA ALA A 209 17.86 -3.52 12.11
C ALA A 209 18.64 -3.49 13.43
N SER A 210 19.94 -3.18 13.40
CA SER A 210 20.75 -3.05 14.62
C SER A 210 20.75 -1.64 15.22
N TRP A 211 20.09 -0.68 14.57
CA TRP A 211 20.05 0.71 15.04
C TRP A 211 19.14 0.89 16.25
N PRO A 212 19.37 1.92 17.09
CA PRO A 212 18.52 2.19 18.24
C PRO A 212 17.04 2.37 17.86
N GLY A 213 16.18 1.57 18.48
CA GLY A 213 14.73 1.59 18.23
C GLY A 213 14.30 0.92 16.92
N PHE A 214 15.18 0.13 16.30
CA PHE A 214 14.87 -0.72 15.15
C PHE A 214 14.99 -2.20 15.49
N ASP A 215 14.21 -2.97 14.76
CA ASP A 215 14.35 -4.40 14.56
C ASP A 215 14.25 -4.67 13.05
N ARG A 216 14.24 -5.95 12.66
CA ARG A 216 14.20 -6.34 11.24
C ARG A 216 12.90 -5.91 10.56
N GLU A 217 11.78 -6.01 11.25
CA GLU A 217 10.46 -5.66 10.71
C GLU A 217 10.37 -4.15 10.49
N ARG A 218 10.71 -3.35 11.50
CA ARG A 218 10.72 -1.88 11.41
C ARG A 218 11.70 -1.37 10.36
N ALA A 219 12.86 -2.02 10.21
CA ALA A 219 13.81 -1.70 9.15
C ALA A 219 13.20 -1.97 7.76
N THR A 220 12.54 -3.11 7.61
CA THR A 220 11.86 -3.52 6.38
C THR A 220 10.73 -2.55 6.00
N ARG A 221 9.88 -2.21 6.97
CA ARG A 221 8.79 -1.26 6.84
C ARG A 221 9.27 0.15 6.44
N LEU A 222 10.35 0.63 7.06
CA LEU A 222 11.00 1.88 6.66
C LEU A 222 11.45 1.84 5.19
N LEU A 223 12.11 0.76 4.77
CA LEU A 223 12.61 0.63 3.39
C LEU A 223 11.47 0.56 2.38
N ASN A 224 10.39 -0.17 2.68
CA ASN A 224 9.18 -0.19 1.84
C ASN A 224 8.60 1.22 1.68
N GLY A 225 8.45 1.98 2.77
CA GLY A 225 7.93 3.35 2.74
C GLY A 225 8.80 4.30 1.92
N LEU A 226 10.13 4.22 2.07
CA LEU A 226 11.07 5.02 1.29
C LEU A 226 11.03 4.66 -0.21
N TYR A 227 10.89 3.37 -0.54
CA TYR A 227 10.76 2.92 -1.92
C TYR A 227 9.50 3.47 -2.59
N LEU A 228 8.35 3.39 -1.90
CA LEU A 228 7.07 3.89 -2.41
C LEU A 228 7.02 5.42 -2.59
N HIS A 229 8.02 6.13 -2.07
CA HIS A 229 8.18 7.58 -2.26
C HIS A 229 9.30 7.95 -3.22
N ALA A 230 9.77 6.98 -4.02
CA ALA A 230 10.90 7.15 -4.93
C ALA A 230 12.14 7.77 -4.24
N ALA A 231 12.28 7.52 -2.94
CA ALA A 231 13.32 8.09 -2.10
C ALA A 231 14.43 7.09 -1.75
N LEU A 232 14.38 5.90 -2.34
CA LEU A 232 15.31 4.80 -2.06
C LEU A 232 16.16 4.46 -3.29
N ILE A 233 17.48 4.50 -3.12
CA ILE A 233 18.45 3.92 -4.05
C ILE A 233 18.77 2.52 -3.56
N VAL A 234 18.64 1.54 -4.46
CA VAL A 234 18.93 0.12 -4.18
C VAL A 234 20.16 -0.31 -4.99
N SER A 235 21.22 -0.72 -4.30
CA SER A 235 22.49 -1.15 -4.90
C SER A 235 22.75 -2.62 -4.61
N ARG A 236 22.74 -3.46 -5.66
CA ARG A 236 22.95 -4.93 -5.53
C ARG A 236 24.43 -5.35 -5.59
N THR A 237 25.28 -4.53 -6.21
CA THR A 237 26.73 -4.80 -6.38
C THR A 237 27.61 -4.15 -5.31
N HIS A 238 27.01 -3.43 -4.37
CA HIS A 238 27.75 -2.70 -3.34
C HIS A 238 28.35 -3.67 -2.29
N PRO A 239 29.55 -3.42 -1.72
CA PRO A 239 30.14 -4.30 -0.70
C PRO A 239 29.20 -4.60 0.48
N ALA A 240 28.41 -3.62 0.93
CA ALA A 240 27.42 -3.82 1.98
C ALA A 240 26.30 -4.81 1.61
N ALA A 241 25.95 -4.95 0.32
CA ALA A 241 25.01 -5.95 -0.17
C ALA A 241 25.61 -7.37 -0.13
N ILE A 242 26.89 -7.48 -0.49
CA ILE A 242 27.64 -8.75 -0.56
C ILE A 242 27.93 -9.28 0.86
N ASN A 243 28.29 -8.39 1.78
CA ASN A 243 28.58 -8.75 3.17
C ASN A 243 27.32 -9.21 3.94
N GLY A 244 26.14 -8.69 3.59
CA GLY A 244 24.86 -9.18 4.13
C GLY A 244 24.48 -10.57 3.62
N GLY A 245 24.83 -10.90 2.37
CA GLY A 245 24.59 -12.23 1.78
C GLY A 245 25.38 -13.36 2.43
N ARG A 246 26.59 -13.08 2.93
CA ARG A 246 27.43 -14.07 3.62
C ARG A 246 26.93 -14.43 5.02
N ALA A 247 26.27 -13.51 5.73
CA ALA A 247 25.70 -13.80 7.04
C ALA A 247 24.42 -14.68 6.95
N ALA A 248 23.65 -14.56 5.87
CA ALA A 248 22.42 -15.34 5.66
C ALA A 248 22.66 -16.80 5.20
N GLN A 249 23.87 -17.16 4.76
CA GLN A 249 24.24 -18.54 4.37
C GLN A 249 24.87 -19.37 5.49
N ALA A 250 25.05 -18.78 6.67
CA ALA A 250 25.74 -19.41 7.81
C ALA A 250 24.80 -19.79 8.98
N CYS A 251 23.49 -19.65 8.81
CA CYS A 251 22.46 -20.09 9.77
C CYS A 251 21.56 -21.15 9.12
#